data_AF-A0A920L2L4-F1
#
_entry.id   AF-A0A920L2L4-F1
#
_cell.length_a   1.000
_cell.length_b   1.000
_cell.length_c   1.000
_cell.angle_alpha   90.00
_cell.angle_beta   90.00
_cell.angle_gamma   90.00
#
_symmetry.space_group_name_H-M   'P 1'
#
loop_
_entity.id
_entity.type
_entity.pdbx_description
1 polymer ?
#
loop_
_entity_poly.entity_id
_entity_poly.type
_entity_poly.pdbx_seq_one_letter_code
_entity_poly.pdbx_strand_id
1 'polypeptide(L)'
;MINLKEFNGSDYSNSVLELIRERCSSLTEFYENSQYFFEDPVDFDETLLKKHIKEDTHDHLELLGSYLAELESWELDSLKNILQQTVDELSIGFGKLGLPLRLALTASVNSPSIDHVCELLGREVTLRRLENFWN
;
A
#
# COMPACT_ATOMS: atom_id res chain seq x y z
N MET A 1 -4.03 17.19 -13.17
CA MET A 1 -5.29 17.15 -13.98
C MET A 1 -5.70 15.69 -14.02
N ILE A 2 -6.95 15.34 -13.71
CA ILE A 2 -7.36 13.92 -13.67
C ILE A 2 -7.08 13.26 -15.01
N ASN A 3 -6.30 12.18 -14.99
CA ASN A 3 -6.07 11.36 -16.16
C ASN A 3 -7.26 10.43 -16.37
N LEU A 4 -8.30 10.92 -17.05
CA LEU A 4 -9.54 10.17 -17.29
C LEU A 4 -9.33 8.84 -18.06
N LYS A 5 -8.13 8.59 -18.61
CA LYS A 5 -7.80 7.30 -19.24
C LYS A 5 -7.65 6.16 -18.23
N GLU A 6 -7.30 6.46 -16.98
CA GLU A 6 -7.17 5.47 -15.90
C GLU A 6 -8.54 4.95 -15.46
N PHE A 7 -9.54 5.84 -15.43
CA PHE A 7 -10.94 5.51 -15.12
C PHE A 7 -11.74 5.19 -16.39
N ASN A 8 -11.36 4.08 -17.04
CA ASN A 8 -11.92 3.64 -18.32
C ASN A 8 -13.14 2.71 -18.23
N GLY A 9 -13.64 2.44 -17.02
CA GLY A 9 -14.80 1.58 -16.79
C GLY A 9 -14.48 0.09 -16.72
N SER A 10 -13.20 -0.30 -16.77
CA SER A 10 -12.76 -1.66 -16.42
C SER A 10 -13.09 -1.99 -14.97
N ASP A 11 -13.23 -3.29 -14.67
CA ASP A 11 -13.47 -3.79 -13.31
C ASP A 11 -12.44 -3.23 -12.31
N TYR A 12 -11.16 -3.23 -12.69
CA TYR A 12 -10.09 -2.63 -11.89
C TYR A 12 -10.34 -1.16 -11.55
N SER A 13 -10.59 -0.34 -12.57
CA SER A 13 -10.82 1.10 -12.38
C SER A 13 -12.07 1.40 -11.56
N ASN A 14 -13.11 0.55 -11.67
CA ASN A 14 -14.32 0.65 -10.86
C ASN A 14 -14.04 0.26 -9.40
N SER A 15 -13.27 -0.80 -9.14
CA SER A 15 -12.88 -1.18 -7.78
C SER A 15 -12.01 -0.11 -7.10
N VAL A 16 -11.07 0.52 -7.83
CA VAL A 16 -10.31 1.67 -7.33
C VAL A 16 -11.25 2.82 -6.99
N LEU A 17 -12.19 3.16 -7.89
CA LEU A 17 -13.17 4.21 -7.66
C LEU A 17 -14.02 3.94 -6.41
N GLU A 18 -14.53 2.72 -6.25
CA GLU A 18 -15.33 2.30 -5.09
C GLU A 18 -14.54 2.41 -3.78
N LEU A 19 -13.26 2.01 -3.79
CA LEU A 19 -12.41 2.04 -2.60
C LEU A 19 -12.12 3.46 -2.11
N ILE A 20 -11.99 4.44 -3.01
CA ILE A 20 -11.52 5.78 -2.65
C ILE A 20 -12.62 6.85 -2.62
N ARG A 21 -13.75 6.66 -3.34
CA ARG A 21 -14.77 7.71 -3.55
C ARG A 21 -15.34 8.30 -2.26
N GLU A 22 -15.54 7.49 -1.22
CA GLU A 22 -16.17 7.94 0.03
C GLU A 22 -15.19 8.73 0.92
N ARG A 23 -13.90 8.69 0.59
CA ARG A 23 -12.83 9.33 1.35
C ARG A 23 -12.44 10.71 0.82
N CYS A 24 -13.00 11.09 -0.33
CA CYS A 24 -12.60 12.29 -1.06
C CYS A 24 -13.74 13.32 -1.07
N SER A 25 -13.42 14.56 -0.71
CA SER A 25 -14.36 15.69 -0.71
C SER A 25 -14.26 16.53 -1.98
N SER A 26 -13.25 16.28 -2.82
CA SER A 26 -13.04 16.95 -4.10
C SER A 26 -12.48 16.00 -5.16
N LEU A 27 -12.61 16.41 -6.42
CA LEU A 27 -12.01 15.69 -7.56
C LEU A 27 -10.47 15.72 -7.50
N THR A 28 -9.89 16.78 -6.94
CA THR A 28 -8.44 16.87 -6.72
C THR A 28 -7.97 15.82 -5.72
N GLU A 29 -8.64 15.72 -4.57
CA GLU A 29 -8.34 14.69 -3.57
C GLU A 29 -8.52 13.28 -4.15
N PHE A 30 -9.59 13.06 -4.93
CA PHE A 30 -9.81 11.78 -5.60
C PHE A 30 -8.65 11.40 -6.51
N TYR A 31 -8.17 12.34 -7.34
CA TYR A 31 -7.03 12.11 -8.20
C TYR A 31 -5.78 11.72 -7.41
N GLU A 32 -5.42 12.54 -6.42
CA GLU A 32 -4.23 12.33 -5.57
C GLU A 32 -4.29 10.98 -4.84
N ASN A 33 -5.46 10.59 -4.34
CA ASN A 33 -5.67 9.32 -3.63
C ASN A 33 -5.85 8.11 -4.57
N SER A 34 -5.91 8.33 -5.88
CA SER A 34 -6.02 7.27 -6.89
C SER A 34 -4.71 6.95 -7.60
N GLN A 35 -3.81 7.93 -7.71
CA GLN A 35 -2.68 7.86 -8.64
C GLN A 35 -1.77 6.66 -8.36
N TYR A 36 -1.53 6.33 -7.09
CA TYR A 36 -0.69 5.20 -6.72
C TYR A 36 -1.26 3.82 -7.14
N PHE A 37 -2.54 3.72 -7.53
CA PHE A 37 -3.06 2.48 -8.12
C PHE A 37 -2.64 2.30 -9.58
N PHE A 38 -2.39 3.39 -10.30
CA PHE A 38 -2.09 3.35 -11.74
C PHE A 38 -0.60 3.56 -12.04
N GLU A 39 0.12 4.21 -11.13
CA GLU A 39 1.54 4.54 -11.28
C GLU A 39 2.32 4.19 -10.01
N ASP A 40 3.60 3.84 -10.17
CA ASP A 40 4.49 3.62 -9.03
C ASP A 40 4.85 4.96 -8.36
N PRO A 41 4.86 5.01 -7.02
CA PRO A 41 5.24 6.23 -6.31
C PRO A 41 6.73 6.54 -6.53
N VAL A 42 7.05 7.80 -6.81
CA VAL A 42 8.42 8.27 -7.05
C VAL A 42 8.87 9.40 -6.11
N ASP A 43 7.94 10.17 -5.55
CA ASP A 43 8.23 11.34 -4.71
C ASP A 43 7.84 11.08 -3.25
N PHE A 44 8.81 10.66 -2.44
CA PHE A 44 8.61 10.37 -1.02
C PHE A 44 8.91 11.59 -0.14
N ASP A 45 7.97 11.93 0.75
CA ASP A 45 8.17 13.00 1.72
C ASP A 45 9.23 12.59 2.77
N GLU A 46 10.37 13.26 2.78
CA GLU A 46 11.48 13.02 3.71
C GLU A 46 11.06 13.14 5.19
N THR A 47 10.10 14.01 5.51
CA THR A 47 9.60 14.19 6.87
C THR A 47 8.78 12.99 7.32
N LEU A 48 7.97 12.41 6.41
CA LEU A 48 7.23 11.18 6.67
C LEU A 48 8.17 9.98 6.76
N LEU A 49 9.15 9.88 5.86
CA LEU A 49 10.19 8.85 5.92
C LEU A 49 10.91 8.88 7.27
N LYS A 50 11.43 10.04 7.70
CA LYS A 50 12.11 10.18 8.99
C LYS A 50 11.21 9.84 10.17
N LYS A 51 9.91 10.15 10.08
CA LYS A 51 8.94 9.90 11.14
C LYS A 51 8.58 8.41 11.27
N HIS A 52 8.44 7.70 10.16
CA HIS A 52 7.85 6.36 10.13
C HIS A 52 8.84 5.24 9.80
N ILE A 53 9.97 5.55 9.17
CA ILE A 53 11.05 4.61 8.91
C ILE A 53 12.08 4.74 10.02
N LYS A 54 12.36 3.60 10.68
CA LYS A 54 13.24 3.42 11.83
C LYS A 54 14.26 2.32 11.52
N GLU A 55 15.22 2.16 12.42
CA GLU A 55 16.29 1.15 12.28
C GLU A 55 15.75 -0.27 12.08
N ASP A 56 14.64 -0.62 12.74
CA ASP A 56 13.99 -1.93 12.66
C ASP A 56 13.06 -2.10 11.45
N THR A 57 12.81 -1.03 10.68
CA THR A 57 11.75 -1.03 9.66
C THR A 57 12.10 -1.85 8.43
N HIS A 58 13.38 -1.90 8.05
CA HIS A 58 13.83 -2.74 6.94
C HIS A 58 13.52 -4.21 7.22
N ASP A 59 13.98 -4.72 8.36
CA ASP A 59 13.82 -6.11 8.76
C ASP A 59 12.34 -6.49 8.89
N HIS A 60 11.49 -5.59 9.40
CA HIS A 60 10.04 -5.83 9.47
C HIS A 60 9.39 -5.99 8.09
N LEU A 61 9.74 -5.13 7.12
CA LEU A 61 9.19 -5.20 5.77
C LEU A 61 9.81 -6.33 4.95
N GLU A 62 11.06 -6.70 5.20
CA GLU A 62 11.70 -7.87 4.61
C GLU A 62 11.00 -9.17 5.04
N LEU A 63 10.73 -9.31 6.35
CA LEU A 63 9.96 -10.45 6.86
C LEU A 63 8.57 -10.52 6.21
N LEU A 64 7.83 -9.40 6.22
CA LEU A 64 6.52 -9.33 5.56
C LEU A 64 6.61 -9.68 4.07
N GLY A 65 7.62 -9.17 3.37
CA GLY A 65 7.85 -9.43 1.95
C GLY A 65 8.03 -10.92 1.67
N SER A 66 8.78 -11.64 2.51
CA SER A 66 8.95 -13.09 2.40
C SER A 66 7.62 -13.85 2.56
N TYR A 67 6.78 -13.43 3.50
CA TYR A 67 5.47 -14.04 3.72
C TYR A 67 4.48 -13.73 2.60
N LEU A 68 4.50 -12.50 2.09
CA LEU A 68 3.68 -12.12 0.94
C LEU A 68 4.08 -12.90 -0.32
N ALA A 69 5.36 -13.19 -0.53
CA ALA A 69 5.85 -13.96 -1.68
C ALA A 69 5.34 -15.41 -1.68
N GLU A 70 5.20 -16.01 -0.51
CA GLU A 70 4.77 -17.41 -0.33
C GLU A 70 3.24 -17.56 -0.17
N LEU A 71 2.48 -16.46 -0.09
CA LEU A 71 1.02 -16.50 0.10
C LEU A 71 0.30 -17.29 -1.03
N GLU A 72 -0.54 -18.27 -0.70
CA GLU A 72 -1.18 -19.06 -1.77
C GLU A 72 -2.34 -18.33 -2.46
N SER A 73 -3.09 -17.53 -1.68
CA SER A 73 -4.26 -16.76 -2.14
C SER A 73 -4.05 -15.27 -1.91
N TRP A 74 -4.20 -14.45 -2.96
CA TRP A 74 -4.10 -12.99 -2.89
C TRP A 74 -5.47 -12.34 -2.71
N GLU A 75 -6.17 -12.76 -1.66
CA GLU A 75 -7.48 -12.25 -1.26
C GLU A 75 -7.37 -11.43 0.02
N LEU A 76 -8.30 -10.49 0.23
CA LEU A 76 -8.32 -9.58 1.37
C LEU A 76 -8.11 -10.26 2.73
N ASP A 77 -8.79 -11.37 3.00
CA ASP A 77 -8.69 -12.06 4.29
C ASP A 77 -7.32 -12.72 4.48
N SER A 78 -6.72 -13.25 3.42
CA SER A 78 -5.35 -13.78 3.44
C SER A 78 -4.33 -12.67 3.72
N LEU A 79 -4.52 -11.49 3.11
CA LEU A 79 -3.67 -10.31 3.33
C LEU A 79 -3.82 -9.76 4.75
N LYS A 80 -5.03 -9.67 5.29
CA LYS A 80 -5.26 -9.28 6.68
C LYS A 80 -4.57 -10.23 7.65
N ASN A 81 -4.73 -11.53 7.43
CA ASN A 81 -4.14 -12.56 8.29
C ASN A 81 -2.61 -12.50 8.27
N ILE A 82 -1.99 -12.37 7.10
CA ILE A 82 -0.54 -12.36 7.01
C ILE A 82 0.08 -11.08 7.60
N LEU A 83 -0.59 -9.93 7.43
CA LEU A 83 -0.19 -8.69 8.09
C LEU A 83 -0.27 -8.82 9.63
N GLN A 84 -1.38 -9.38 10.14
CA GLN A 84 -1.55 -9.57 11.58
C GLN A 84 -0.54 -10.59 12.14
N GLN A 85 -0.33 -11.71 11.46
CA GLN A 85 0.67 -12.71 11.83
C GLN A 85 2.07 -12.09 11.94
N THR A 86 2.46 -11.26 10.97
CA THR A 86 3.76 -10.59 10.97
C THR A 86 3.91 -9.65 12.17
N VAL A 87 2.85 -8.90 12.50
CA VAL A 87 2.82 -8.01 13.68
C VAL A 87 2.97 -8.81 14.97
N ASP A 88 2.27 -9.93 15.09
CA ASP A 88 2.27 -10.79 16.27
C ASP A 88 3.64 -11.46 16.48
N GLU A 89 4.24 -11.99 15.40
CA GLU A 89 5.56 -12.62 15.42
C GLU A 89 6.66 -11.65 15.85
N LEU A 90 6.63 -10.42 15.31
CA LEU A 90 7.56 -9.36 15.68
C LEU A 90 7.26 -8.73 17.05
N SER A 91 6.10 -9.05 17.65
CA SER A 91 5.62 -8.45 18.91
C SER A 91 5.61 -6.91 18.88
N ILE A 92 5.19 -6.34 17.75
CA ILE A 92 5.10 -4.89 17.53
C ILE A 92 3.65 -4.41 17.49
N GLY A 93 3.42 -3.09 17.55
CA GLY A 93 2.12 -2.52 17.21
C GLY A 93 1.95 -2.40 15.70
N PHE A 94 0.73 -2.60 15.18
CA PHE A 94 0.46 -2.56 13.72
C PHE A 94 1.00 -1.29 13.03
N GLY A 95 1.00 -0.13 13.71
CA GLY A 95 1.55 1.11 13.16
C GLY A 95 3.03 1.05 12.78
N LYS A 96 3.82 0.15 13.39
CA LYS A 96 5.23 -0.07 13.04
C LYS A 96 5.42 -0.90 11.76
N LEU A 97 4.40 -1.63 11.31
CA LEU A 97 4.43 -2.38 10.05
C LEU A 97 3.62 -1.66 8.96
N GLY A 98 2.37 -1.31 9.29
CA GLY A 98 1.40 -0.78 8.34
C GLY A 98 1.73 0.62 7.81
N LEU A 99 2.36 1.51 8.60
CA LEU A 99 2.76 2.84 8.11
C LEU A 99 3.95 2.77 7.16
N PRO A 100 5.04 2.04 7.47
CA PRO A 100 6.10 1.79 6.51
C PRO A 100 5.63 1.12 5.22
N LEU A 101 4.83 0.06 5.33
CA LEU A 101 4.25 -0.61 4.16
C LEU A 101 3.42 0.37 3.32
N ARG A 102 2.60 1.20 3.95
CA ARG A 102 1.81 2.23 3.26
C ARG A 102 2.68 3.23 2.53
N LEU A 103 3.75 3.70 3.16
CA LEU A 103 4.69 4.59 2.51
C LEU A 103 5.32 3.91 1.30
N ALA A 104 5.83 2.70 1.44
CA ALA A 104 6.43 1.94 0.33
C ALA A 104 5.49 1.77 -0.86
N LEU A 105 4.19 1.52 -0.60
CA LEU A 105 3.21 1.28 -1.66
C LEU A 105 2.61 2.54 -2.27
N THR A 106 2.57 3.66 -1.54
CA THR A 106 1.75 4.83 -1.92
C THR A 106 2.48 6.18 -1.83
N ALA A 107 3.70 6.24 -1.30
CA ALA A 107 4.41 7.44 -0.86
C ALA A 107 3.61 8.37 0.10
N SER A 108 2.51 7.86 0.66
CA SER A 108 1.59 8.61 1.52
C SER A 108 1.33 7.86 2.81
N VAL A 109 0.95 8.59 3.87
CA VAL A 109 0.37 7.99 5.09
C VAL A 109 -1.16 7.96 5.06
N ASN A 110 -1.76 8.62 4.08
CA ASN A 110 -3.20 8.71 3.86
C ASN A 110 -3.57 7.79 2.69
N SER A 111 -4.12 6.62 3.02
CA SER A 111 -4.68 5.67 2.05
C SER A 111 -5.91 4.98 2.68
N PRO A 112 -6.65 4.17 1.93
CA PRO A 112 -7.50 3.11 2.49
C PRO A 112 -6.70 2.17 3.41
N SER A 113 -7.34 1.17 3.99
CA SER A 113 -6.60 0.18 4.77
C SER A 113 -5.58 -0.54 3.89
N ILE A 114 -4.41 -0.86 4.45
CA ILE A 114 -3.26 -1.26 3.65
C ILE A 114 -3.43 -2.64 3.02
N ASP A 115 -4.24 -3.50 3.64
CA ASP A 115 -4.74 -4.78 3.10
C ASP A 115 -5.53 -4.60 1.81
N HIS A 116 -6.48 -3.65 1.73
CA HIS A 116 -7.21 -3.35 0.49
C HIS A 116 -6.31 -2.73 -0.58
N VAL A 117 -5.31 -1.92 -0.17
CA VAL A 117 -4.33 -1.39 -1.11
C VAL A 117 -3.48 -2.53 -1.70
N CYS A 118 -2.99 -3.46 -0.88
CA CYS A 118 -2.27 -4.64 -1.36
C CYS A 118 -3.14 -5.52 -2.27
N GLU A 119 -4.40 -5.73 -1.93
CA GLU A 119 -5.34 -6.51 -2.73
C GLU A 119 -5.50 -5.91 -4.12
N LEU A 120 -5.82 -4.60 -4.20
CA LEU A 120 -6.03 -3.93 -5.48
C LEU A 120 -4.73 -3.74 -6.26
N LEU A 121 -3.58 -3.47 -5.63
CA LEU A 121 -2.31 -3.41 -6.36
C LEU A 121 -1.93 -4.77 -6.96
N GLY A 122 -2.31 -5.84 -6.27
CA GLY A 122 -1.94 -7.20 -6.63
C GLY A 122 -0.51 -7.56 -6.25
N ARG A 123 -0.24 -8.86 -6.25
CA ARG A 123 1.02 -9.46 -5.79
C ARG A 123 2.26 -8.82 -6.40
N GLU A 124 2.34 -8.81 -7.73
CA GLU A 124 3.54 -8.40 -8.45
C GLU A 124 3.91 -6.94 -8.17
N VAL A 125 2.92 -6.05 -8.14
CA VAL A 125 3.12 -4.63 -7.86
C VAL A 125 3.51 -4.42 -6.40
N THR A 126 2.84 -5.08 -5.46
CA THR A 126 3.16 -4.98 -4.03
C THR A 126 4.60 -5.41 -3.74
N LEU A 127 5.03 -6.57 -4.21
CA LEU A 127 6.40 -7.08 -4.01
C LEU A 127 7.43 -6.17 -4.69
N ARG A 128 7.21 -5.78 -5.95
CA ARG A 128 8.12 -4.88 -6.68
C ARG A 128 8.32 -3.57 -5.92
N ARG A 129 7.25 -2.95 -5.43
CA ARG A 129 7.33 -1.68 -4.70
C ARG A 129 8.02 -1.84 -3.34
N LEU A 130 7.79 -2.95 -2.65
CA LEU A 130 8.51 -3.26 -1.42
C LEU A 130 10.02 -3.41 -1.65
N GLU A 131 10.42 -4.10 -2.72
CA GLU A 131 11.83 -4.24 -3.10
C GLU A 131 12.45 -2.89 -3.48
N ASN A 132 11.76 -2.11 -4.33
CA ASN A 132 12.24 -0.81 -4.78
C ASN A 132 12.31 0.26 -3.68
N PHE A 133 11.55 0.11 -2.60
CA PHE A 133 11.52 1.10 -1.51
C PHE A 133 12.87 1.29 -0.81
N TRP A 134 13.79 0.32 -0.97
CA TRP A 134 15.11 0.34 -0.35
C TRP A 134 16.26 0.66 -1.30
N ASN A 135 15.98 0.77 -2.61
CA ASN A 135 16.97 1.02 -3.67
C ASN A 135 17.06 2.51 -4.02
#